data_AF-A0A9E5TSM2-F1
#
_entry.id   AF-A0A9E5TSM2-F1
#
_cell.length_a   1.000
_cell.length_b   1.000
_cell.length_c   1.000
_cell.angle_alpha   90.00
_cell.angle_beta   90.00
_cell.angle_gamma   90.00
#
_symmetry.space_group_name_H-M   'P 1'
#
loop_
_entity.id
_entity.type
_entity.pdbx_description
1 polymer ?
#
loop_
_entity_poly.entity_id
_entity_poly.type
_entity_poly.pdbx_seq_one_letter_code
_entity_poly.pdbx_strand_id
1 'polypeptide(L)'
;MARGVLTILAMGVFIVVVLVGALTVLAGDSTAFPLVQISGTSPFGALENCGNFPGTVGAPGTAFVDSEVEPWVDVNPTDPDNIVAFWQQDRWSNGGARGNVAGVSFDGGAIWQIVVIPGITDCSGGPWERASDPWVSFSPDGTLHQMSLVFDIDPLIGRIGFGPNGMVVSKSEDGGLTWNDPITLVEDTNPLILNDKNSLTADPTDANYVYAVWDRLQVSLAQTIHPENIRPGRGTTLEIEPGFRGPVYFARSTDGGDSWEPAREIYDPGINNQTIGSQIVVLPNGTVIEFFTEILNLRIGTFIFLSVLRSDDKGETWRPRLRPIRTNRLFSEGAVTPDDLVRVRDGSILFDVAVDPVNGDLHAVWQDTRFSGIEEIAFSMSTNGGLSWSDPIKINQTPPNPDNSLRAQAFLPSVAVSEDGRVLVTYYDFRNDDDVSGELTDYFAVQCDSASDCTDPADWGNEVRLTENSFDYLQAPFADGLFLGDYMGLASDGPDFLPVFGIAGDMADAASMFSRRVTPGP
;
A
#
# COMPACT_ATOMS: atom_id res chain seq x y z
N MET A 1 13.60 64.91 80.16
CA MET A 1 13.90 63.52 79.75
C MET A 1 13.61 63.40 78.27
N ALA A 2 14.67 63.29 77.46
CA ALA A 2 14.60 63.13 76.02
C ALA A 2 14.18 61.69 75.69
N ARG A 3 13.28 61.50 74.71
CA ARG A 3 13.22 60.30 73.89
C ARG A 3 12.81 60.70 72.47
N GLY A 4 13.74 60.48 71.54
CA GLY A 4 13.59 60.77 70.13
C GLY A 4 12.60 59.85 69.44
N VAL A 5 12.00 60.38 68.38
CA VAL A 5 11.14 59.65 67.44
C VAL A 5 12.06 58.98 66.42
N LEU A 6 12.14 57.65 66.48
CA LEU A 6 12.83 56.83 65.49
C LEU A 6 11.80 56.41 64.44
N THR A 7 12.00 56.85 63.20
CA THR A 7 11.15 56.49 62.05
C THR A 7 11.72 55.20 61.46
N ILE A 8 10.98 54.10 61.56
CA ILE A 8 11.33 52.81 60.92
C ILE A 8 10.58 52.74 59.59
N LEU A 9 11.34 52.74 58.48
CA LEU A 9 10.83 52.39 57.15
C LEU A 9 10.54 50.89 57.11
N ALA A 10 9.28 50.52 56.89
CA ALA A 10 8.91 49.15 56.54
C ALA A 10 8.99 49.01 55.00
N MET A 11 9.99 48.27 54.50
CA MET A 11 10.00 47.77 53.13
C MET A 11 8.98 46.63 53.02
N GLY A 12 7.84 46.90 52.38
CA GLY A 12 6.89 45.86 51.99
C GLY A 12 7.39 45.11 50.77
N VAL A 13 7.64 43.80 50.93
CA VAL A 13 7.89 42.88 49.82
C VAL A 13 6.55 42.61 49.14
N PHE A 14 6.36 43.11 47.92
CA PHE A 14 5.25 42.72 47.04
C PHE A 14 5.58 41.35 46.46
N ILE A 15 4.90 40.31 46.94
CA ILE A 15 4.86 39.01 46.26
C ILE A 15 3.89 39.17 45.08
N VAL A 16 4.43 39.24 43.87
CA VAL A 16 3.65 39.11 42.64
C VAL A 16 3.33 37.63 42.48
N VAL A 17 2.10 37.25 42.81
CA VAL A 17 1.55 35.94 42.45
C VAL A 17 1.25 36.00 40.96
N VAL A 18 2.14 35.45 40.14
CA VAL A 18 1.86 35.17 38.73
C VAL A 18 0.89 33.97 38.72
N LEU A 19 -0.41 34.25 38.52
CA LEU A 19 -1.34 33.21 38.10
C LEU A 19 -0.92 32.78 36.70
N VAL A 20 -0.20 31.65 36.61
CA VAL A 20 -0.08 30.92 35.36
C VAL A 20 -1.45 30.29 35.13
N GLY A 21 -2.27 30.95 34.30
CA GLY A 21 -3.48 30.32 33.78
C GLY A 21 -3.06 29.11 32.98
N ALA A 22 -3.43 27.92 33.46
CA ALA A 22 -3.35 26.72 32.63
C ALA A 22 -4.27 26.96 31.42
N LEU A 23 -3.67 27.18 30.25
CA LEU A 23 -4.34 27.00 28.98
C LEU A 23 -4.67 25.50 28.92
N THR A 24 -5.92 25.15 29.21
CA THR A 24 -6.47 23.89 28.75
C THR A 24 -6.48 23.99 27.23
N VAL A 25 -5.48 23.38 26.58
CA VAL A 25 -5.59 23.02 25.17
C VAL A 25 -6.71 21.98 25.13
N LEU A 26 -7.85 22.36 24.57
CA LEU A 26 -8.84 21.38 24.17
C LEU A 26 -8.19 20.62 23.01
N ALA A 27 -7.96 19.32 23.16
CA ALA A 27 -7.62 18.46 22.03
C ALA A 27 -8.71 18.68 20.96
N GLY A 28 -8.29 19.00 19.74
CA GLY A 28 -9.21 19.13 18.62
C GLY A 28 -9.52 17.74 18.10
N ASP A 29 -10.78 17.45 17.80
CA ASP A 29 -11.11 16.21 17.10
C ASP A 29 -10.51 16.25 15.68
N SER A 30 -10.06 15.09 15.18
CA SER A 30 -9.68 14.92 13.78
C SER A 30 -10.83 15.29 12.86
N THR A 31 -10.55 16.02 11.79
CA THR A 31 -11.56 16.46 10.82
C THR A 31 -11.47 15.66 9.53
N ALA A 32 -12.54 14.93 9.20
CA ALA A 32 -12.69 14.29 7.91
C ALA A 32 -13.57 15.15 6.98
N PHE A 33 -13.05 15.45 5.79
CA PHE A 33 -13.74 16.19 4.73
C PHE A 33 -14.85 15.34 4.09
N PRO A 34 -15.64 15.86 3.14
CA PRO A 34 -16.62 15.04 2.43
C PRO A 34 -15.98 13.81 1.76
N LEU A 35 -16.70 12.69 1.77
CA LEU A 35 -16.33 11.49 1.01
C LEU A 35 -16.61 11.74 -0.47
N VAL A 36 -15.61 11.51 -1.33
CA VAL A 36 -15.69 11.74 -2.78
C VAL A 36 -15.49 10.41 -3.49
N GLN A 37 -16.44 10.00 -4.33
CA GLN A 37 -16.22 8.91 -5.28
C GLN A 37 -15.34 9.43 -6.41
N ILE A 38 -14.21 8.77 -6.65
CA ILE A 38 -13.18 9.24 -7.61
C ILE A 38 -13.16 8.40 -8.89
N SER A 39 -13.75 7.21 -8.85
CA SER A 39 -13.99 6.37 -10.02
C SER A 39 -15.41 6.55 -10.57
N GLY A 40 -15.72 5.85 -11.65
CA GLY A 40 -17.03 5.85 -12.29
C GLY A 40 -17.06 4.83 -13.43
N THR A 41 -18.00 4.97 -14.35
CA THR A 41 -18.14 4.04 -15.49
C THR A 41 -16.82 3.82 -16.23
N SER A 42 -16.53 2.55 -16.53
CA SER A 42 -15.31 2.12 -17.20
C SER A 42 -15.07 2.91 -18.48
N PRO A 43 -13.87 3.50 -18.66
CA PRO A 43 -13.51 4.21 -19.89
C PRO A 43 -13.35 3.26 -21.08
N PHE A 44 -13.29 1.94 -20.85
CA PHE A 44 -13.14 0.92 -21.90
C PHE A 44 -14.48 0.50 -22.53
N GLY A 45 -15.60 0.98 -21.98
CA GLY A 45 -16.94 0.64 -22.43
C GLY A 45 -17.21 -0.86 -22.38
N ALA A 46 -18.12 -1.33 -23.24
CA ALA A 46 -18.56 -2.72 -23.26
C ALA A 46 -17.41 -3.71 -23.52
N LEU A 47 -17.50 -4.89 -22.90
CA LEU A 47 -16.44 -5.91 -22.91
C LEU A 47 -16.09 -6.38 -24.32
N GLU A 48 -17.04 -6.39 -25.26
CA GLU A 48 -16.80 -6.76 -26.66
C GLU A 48 -15.85 -5.82 -27.42
N ASN A 49 -15.59 -4.62 -26.91
CA ASN A 49 -14.75 -3.64 -27.60
C ASN A 49 -13.26 -3.91 -27.43
N CYS A 50 -12.84 -4.41 -26.27
CA CYS A 50 -11.44 -4.67 -25.93
C CYS A 50 -11.32 -5.48 -24.63
N GLY A 51 -10.16 -6.11 -24.42
CA GLY A 51 -9.84 -6.75 -23.14
C GLY A 51 -10.65 -8.00 -22.82
N ASN A 52 -11.38 -8.57 -23.80
CA ASN A 52 -12.18 -9.78 -23.65
C ASN A 52 -11.32 -11.05 -23.73
N PHE A 53 -10.44 -11.21 -22.76
CA PHE A 53 -9.53 -12.34 -22.65
C PHE A 53 -9.87 -13.15 -21.41
N PRO A 54 -10.89 -14.03 -21.43
CA PRO A 54 -11.29 -14.79 -20.24
C PRO A 54 -10.24 -15.83 -19.80
N GLY A 55 -9.27 -16.15 -20.67
CA GLY A 55 -8.32 -17.24 -20.47
C GLY A 55 -8.96 -18.61 -20.64
N THR A 56 -8.12 -19.63 -20.81
CA THR A 56 -8.55 -20.99 -21.12
C THR A 56 -7.93 -22.04 -20.19
N VAL A 57 -6.88 -21.69 -19.45
CA VAL A 57 -6.23 -22.55 -18.46
C VAL A 57 -7.02 -22.56 -17.13
N GLY A 58 -7.33 -23.76 -16.61
CA GLY A 58 -8.14 -23.95 -15.39
C GLY A 58 -9.65 -23.81 -15.67
N ALA A 59 -10.12 -22.57 -15.81
CA ALA A 59 -11.47 -22.21 -16.25
C ALA A 59 -11.50 -20.76 -16.76
N PRO A 60 -12.44 -20.42 -17.68
CA PRO A 60 -12.63 -19.03 -18.10
C PRO A 60 -12.97 -18.12 -16.91
N GLY A 61 -12.30 -16.98 -16.83
CA GLY A 61 -12.58 -15.94 -15.84
C GLY A 61 -13.86 -15.18 -16.15
N THR A 62 -14.33 -14.44 -15.14
CA THR A 62 -15.42 -13.47 -15.26
C THR A 62 -14.85 -12.07 -15.05
N ALA A 63 -15.18 -11.15 -15.95
CA ALA A 63 -14.85 -9.74 -15.79
C ALA A 63 -15.92 -9.05 -14.92
N PHE A 64 -15.50 -8.35 -13.87
CA PHE A 64 -16.31 -7.41 -13.12
C PHE A 64 -16.16 -6.05 -13.78
N VAL A 65 -17.00 -5.77 -14.78
CA VAL A 65 -17.00 -4.48 -15.49
C VAL A 65 -17.52 -3.39 -14.56
N ASP A 66 -17.01 -2.17 -14.73
CA ASP A 66 -17.31 -1.01 -13.85
C ASP A 66 -16.88 -1.26 -12.42
N SER A 67 -15.83 -2.08 -12.22
CA SER A 67 -15.28 -2.32 -10.90
C SER A 67 -13.81 -1.92 -10.83
N GLU A 68 -13.52 -1.11 -9.83
CA GLU A 68 -12.17 -0.66 -9.50
C GLU A 68 -11.67 -1.33 -8.23
N VAL A 69 -10.40 -1.73 -8.23
CA VAL A 69 -9.74 -2.37 -7.08
C VAL A 69 -8.27 -1.99 -7.02
N GLU A 70 -7.68 -2.21 -5.84
CA GLU A 70 -6.25 -2.08 -5.56
C GLU A 70 -5.70 -0.70 -5.95
N PRO A 71 -6.11 0.37 -5.26
CA PRO A 71 -5.66 1.72 -5.57
C PRO A 71 -4.29 2.04 -4.98
N TRP A 72 -3.57 2.93 -5.66
CA TRP A 72 -2.47 3.71 -5.13
C TRP A 72 -2.73 5.20 -5.35
N VAL A 73 -2.07 6.08 -4.59
CA VAL A 73 -2.23 7.54 -4.71
C VAL A 73 -0.94 8.26 -4.39
N ASP A 74 -0.69 9.38 -5.06
CA ASP A 74 0.37 10.31 -4.70
C ASP A 74 -0.06 11.78 -4.92
N VAL A 75 0.57 12.69 -4.20
CA VAL A 75 0.31 14.14 -4.22
C VAL A 75 1.50 14.85 -4.83
N ASN A 76 1.27 15.76 -5.77
CA ASN A 76 2.34 16.47 -6.44
C ASN A 76 3.06 17.42 -5.46
N PRO A 77 4.37 17.24 -5.20
CA PRO A 77 5.11 18.04 -4.21
C PRO A 77 5.32 19.50 -4.66
N THR A 78 5.07 19.80 -5.94
CA THR A 78 5.16 21.17 -6.48
C THR A 78 3.81 21.88 -6.58
N ASP A 79 2.71 21.13 -6.48
CA ASP A 79 1.33 21.62 -6.57
C ASP A 79 0.38 20.69 -5.82
N PRO A 80 0.07 20.94 -4.54
CA PRO A 80 -0.78 20.05 -3.73
C PRO A 80 -2.24 19.98 -4.22
N ASP A 81 -2.67 20.87 -5.12
CA ASP A 81 -3.96 20.75 -5.77
C ASP A 81 -3.96 19.61 -6.81
N ASN A 82 -2.78 19.19 -7.31
CA ASN A 82 -2.61 18.07 -8.22
C ASN A 82 -2.38 16.74 -7.48
N ILE A 83 -3.37 15.86 -7.55
CA ILE A 83 -3.34 14.53 -6.93
C ILE A 83 -3.66 13.50 -8.00
N VAL A 84 -2.94 12.38 -7.99
CA VAL A 84 -3.20 11.27 -8.91
C VAL A 84 -3.39 9.98 -8.14
N ALA A 85 -4.55 9.36 -8.34
CA ALA A 85 -4.86 8.01 -7.90
C ALA A 85 -4.77 7.07 -9.11
N PHE A 86 -4.37 5.82 -8.89
CA PHE A 86 -4.19 4.83 -9.95
C PHE A 86 -4.73 3.48 -9.48
N TRP A 87 -5.57 2.83 -10.26
CA TRP A 87 -6.27 1.60 -9.86
C TRP A 87 -6.40 0.62 -11.01
N GLN A 88 -6.72 -0.64 -10.68
CA GLN A 88 -7.11 -1.64 -11.65
C GLN A 88 -8.55 -1.43 -12.08
N GLN A 89 -8.79 -1.31 -13.38
CA GLN A 89 -10.12 -1.07 -13.96
C GLN A 89 -10.66 -2.32 -14.65
N ASP A 90 -11.84 -2.74 -14.22
CA ASP A 90 -12.57 -3.93 -14.68
C ASP A 90 -11.81 -5.23 -14.37
N ARG A 91 -11.75 -5.56 -13.08
CA ARG A 91 -11.01 -6.71 -12.57
C ARG A 91 -11.53 -8.04 -13.15
N TRP A 92 -10.62 -8.94 -13.49
CA TRP A 92 -10.94 -10.33 -13.81
C TRP A 92 -10.84 -11.22 -12.57
N SER A 93 -11.77 -12.18 -12.46
CA SER A 93 -11.80 -13.17 -11.39
C SER A 93 -10.58 -14.11 -11.37
N ASN A 94 -9.83 -14.16 -12.46
CA ASN A 94 -8.63 -14.99 -12.66
C ASN A 94 -7.43 -14.12 -13.07
N GLY A 95 -7.30 -12.92 -12.50
CA GLY A 95 -6.05 -12.17 -12.53
C GLY A 95 -6.07 -10.89 -13.35
N GLY A 96 -5.46 -9.83 -12.86
CA GLY A 96 -5.39 -8.53 -13.52
C GLY A 96 -6.76 -7.95 -13.89
N ALA A 97 -6.71 -6.87 -14.62
CA ALA A 97 -7.85 -6.11 -15.07
C ALA A 97 -7.70 -5.76 -16.55
N ARG A 98 -8.75 -5.19 -17.16
CA ARG A 98 -8.70 -4.77 -18.58
C ARG A 98 -7.65 -3.68 -18.81
N GLY A 99 -7.32 -2.91 -17.77
CA GLY A 99 -6.19 -2.00 -17.74
C GLY A 99 -6.06 -1.32 -16.38
N ASN A 100 -4.96 -0.61 -16.18
CA ASN A 100 -4.83 0.31 -15.05
C ASN A 100 -5.21 1.72 -15.52
N VAL A 101 -5.91 2.48 -14.68
CA VAL A 101 -6.50 3.77 -15.03
C VAL A 101 -6.20 4.78 -13.94
N ALA A 102 -5.88 6.02 -14.36
CA ALA A 102 -5.57 7.11 -13.45
C ALA A 102 -6.80 8.01 -13.23
N GLY A 103 -7.05 8.37 -11.98
CA GLY A 103 -7.87 9.51 -11.62
C GLY A 103 -6.96 10.71 -11.35
N VAL A 104 -7.23 11.85 -11.95
CA VAL A 104 -6.44 13.07 -11.79
C VAL A 104 -7.30 14.20 -11.23
N SER A 105 -6.83 14.85 -10.16
CA SER A 105 -7.40 16.08 -9.62
C SER A 105 -6.43 17.25 -9.78
N PHE A 106 -6.97 18.46 -9.87
CA PHE A 106 -6.25 19.75 -9.89
C PHE A 106 -6.93 20.76 -8.94
N ASP A 107 -7.71 20.27 -7.97
CA ASP A 107 -8.45 21.09 -7.00
C ASP A 107 -8.41 20.49 -5.59
N GLY A 108 -7.33 19.77 -5.27
CA GLY A 108 -7.10 19.20 -3.94
C GLY A 108 -7.94 17.97 -3.64
N GLY A 109 -8.50 17.33 -4.67
CA GLY A 109 -9.23 16.07 -4.59
C GLY A 109 -10.76 16.23 -4.58
N ALA A 110 -11.28 17.43 -4.91
CA ALA A 110 -12.72 17.68 -4.93
C ALA A 110 -13.38 17.17 -6.22
N ILE A 111 -12.69 17.28 -7.36
CA ILE A 111 -13.14 16.78 -8.66
C ILE A 111 -12.02 15.96 -9.30
N TRP A 112 -12.41 14.87 -9.93
CA TRP A 112 -11.51 13.92 -10.57
C TRP A 112 -11.88 13.71 -12.03
N GLN A 113 -10.87 13.58 -12.88
CA GLN A 113 -11.02 13.15 -14.26
C GLN A 113 -10.32 11.81 -14.47
N ILE A 114 -10.98 10.91 -15.20
CA ILE A 114 -10.45 9.59 -15.52
C ILE A 114 -9.57 9.68 -16.78
N VAL A 115 -8.33 9.20 -16.69
CA VAL A 115 -7.34 9.19 -17.76
C VAL A 115 -6.86 7.76 -18.01
N VAL A 116 -7.02 7.29 -19.25
CA VAL A 116 -6.45 6.01 -19.70
C VAL A 116 -5.00 6.22 -20.13
N ILE A 117 -4.09 5.46 -19.53
CA ILE A 117 -2.67 5.49 -19.92
C ILE A 117 -2.51 4.71 -21.24
N PRO A 118 -1.99 5.34 -22.31
CA PRO A 118 -1.94 4.73 -23.63
C PRO A 118 -0.90 3.61 -23.72
N GLY A 119 -1.17 2.62 -24.59
CA GLY A 119 -0.17 1.65 -25.04
C GLY A 119 0.16 0.51 -24.07
N ILE A 120 -0.55 0.37 -22.94
CA ILE A 120 -0.32 -0.69 -21.96
C ILE A 120 -1.05 -1.98 -22.40
N THR A 121 -2.38 -2.01 -22.28
CA THR A 121 -3.22 -3.15 -22.69
C THR A 121 -3.92 -2.91 -24.01
N ASP A 122 -4.52 -3.95 -24.61
CA ASP A 122 -5.39 -3.86 -25.79
C ASP A 122 -6.46 -2.75 -25.66
N CYS A 123 -7.03 -2.58 -24.45
CA CYS A 123 -8.01 -1.52 -24.16
C CYS A 123 -7.44 -0.09 -24.20
N SER A 124 -6.13 0.05 -24.17
CA SER A 124 -5.41 1.33 -24.31
C SER A 124 -4.57 1.41 -25.59
N GLY A 125 -4.74 0.46 -26.52
CA GLY A 125 -3.97 0.37 -27.77
C GLY A 125 -2.59 -0.27 -27.63
N GLY A 126 -2.32 -0.91 -26.50
CA GLY A 126 -1.11 -1.68 -26.20
C GLY A 126 -1.19 -3.16 -26.59
N PRO A 127 -0.09 -3.91 -26.41
CA PRO A 127 0.00 -5.30 -26.82
C PRO A 127 -0.52 -6.31 -25.79
N TRP A 128 -0.67 -5.90 -24.53
CA TRP A 128 -0.94 -6.82 -23.43
C TRP A 128 -2.43 -7.07 -23.24
N GLU A 129 -2.81 -8.29 -22.83
CA GLU A 129 -4.21 -8.60 -22.55
C GLU A 129 -4.70 -7.92 -21.27
N ARG A 130 -3.86 -7.89 -20.22
CA ARG A 130 -4.23 -7.43 -18.88
C ARG A 130 -3.12 -6.60 -18.22
N ALA A 131 -3.53 -5.78 -17.25
CA ALA A 131 -2.63 -5.09 -16.33
C ALA A 131 -3.05 -5.32 -14.87
N SER A 132 -2.13 -5.18 -13.93
CA SER A 132 -2.34 -5.25 -12.48
C SER A 132 -1.36 -4.31 -11.78
N ASP A 133 -1.43 -4.27 -10.46
CA ASP A 133 -0.44 -3.67 -9.57
C ASP A 133 -0.10 -2.20 -9.93
N PRO A 134 -1.12 -1.33 -9.98
CA PRO A 134 -0.96 0.08 -10.32
C PRO A 134 -0.13 0.80 -9.25
N TRP A 135 0.96 1.44 -9.67
CA TRP A 135 1.74 2.30 -8.79
C TRP A 135 2.05 3.64 -9.46
N VAL A 136 2.00 4.73 -8.70
CA VAL A 136 2.41 6.08 -9.14
C VAL A 136 3.30 6.77 -8.12
N SER A 137 4.20 7.62 -8.58
CA SER A 137 5.04 8.46 -7.71
C SER A 137 5.45 9.76 -8.41
N PHE A 138 5.34 10.88 -7.72
CA PHE A 138 5.82 12.19 -8.16
C PHE A 138 7.28 12.40 -7.77
N SER A 139 8.07 12.83 -8.76
CA SER A 139 9.39 13.40 -8.54
C SER A 139 9.30 14.78 -7.88
N PRO A 140 10.36 15.24 -7.18
CA PRO A 140 10.38 16.55 -6.52
C PRO A 140 10.29 17.74 -7.49
N ASP A 141 10.39 17.51 -8.80
CA ASP A 141 10.16 18.52 -9.84
C ASP A 141 8.74 18.51 -10.44
N GLY A 142 7.85 17.64 -9.93
CA GLY A 142 6.46 17.51 -10.37
C GLY A 142 6.26 16.52 -11.53
N THR A 143 7.32 15.89 -12.04
CA THR A 143 7.18 14.78 -13.01
C THR A 143 6.53 13.59 -12.33
N LEU A 144 5.48 13.04 -12.95
CA LEU A 144 4.77 11.87 -12.44
C LEU A 144 5.23 10.61 -13.17
N HIS A 145 5.50 9.54 -12.44
CA HIS A 145 5.85 8.24 -13.00
C HIS A 145 4.79 7.20 -12.61
N GLN A 146 4.56 6.23 -13.49
CA GLN A 146 3.71 5.06 -13.22
C GLN A 146 4.48 3.78 -13.47
N MET A 147 4.09 2.71 -12.77
CA MET A 147 4.50 1.34 -13.06
C MET A 147 3.26 0.42 -13.07
N SER A 148 3.25 -0.52 -14.01
CA SER A 148 2.21 -1.54 -14.12
C SER A 148 2.83 -2.91 -14.39
N LEU A 149 2.33 -3.93 -13.69
CA LEU A 149 2.45 -5.32 -14.10
C LEU A 149 1.56 -5.55 -15.33
N VAL A 150 2.10 -6.18 -16.36
CA VAL A 150 1.38 -6.52 -17.60
C VAL A 150 1.57 -7.98 -17.96
N PHE A 151 0.52 -8.61 -18.50
CA PHE A 151 0.59 -10.01 -18.88
C PHE A 151 -0.52 -10.44 -19.84
N ASP A 152 -0.24 -11.54 -20.52
CA ASP A 152 -1.24 -12.36 -21.22
C ASP A 152 -1.68 -13.48 -20.27
N ILE A 153 -2.98 -13.79 -20.23
CA ILE A 153 -3.50 -14.75 -19.24
C ILE A 153 -3.09 -16.19 -19.56
N ASP A 154 -3.01 -16.54 -20.84
CA ASP A 154 -2.70 -17.90 -21.28
C ASP A 154 -1.23 -18.03 -21.74
N PRO A 155 -0.58 -19.18 -21.47
CA PRO A 155 0.74 -19.48 -22.00
C PRO A 155 0.73 -19.57 -23.53
N LEU A 156 1.88 -19.29 -24.14
CA LEU A 156 2.08 -19.50 -25.58
C LEU A 156 1.69 -20.93 -25.99
N ILE A 157 1.11 -21.07 -27.19
CA ILE A 157 0.58 -22.33 -27.71
C ILE A 157 1.56 -23.50 -27.52
N GLY A 158 1.07 -24.59 -26.92
CA GLY A 158 1.84 -25.81 -26.68
C GLY A 158 2.75 -25.73 -25.45
N ARG A 159 2.68 -24.65 -24.67
CA ARG A 159 3.30 -24.54 -23.35
C ARG A 159 2.24 -24.66 -22.25
N ILE A 160 2.72 -24.94 -21.06
CA ILE A 160 1.95 -24.98 -19.81
C ILE A 160 2.65 -23.99 -18.88
N GLY A 161 1.92 -23.27 -18.03
CA GLY A 161 2.43 -22.28 -17.08
C GLY A 161 1.87 -20.89 -17.31
N PHE A 162 2.66 -19.88 -16.95
CA PHE A 162 2.30 -18.48 -17.11
C PHE A 162 2.30 -18.03 -18.58
N GLY A 163 1.41 -17.09 -18.91
CA GLY A 163 1.53 -16.30 -20.12
C GLY A 163 2.75 -15.38 -20.12
N PRO A 164 3.13 -14.84 -21.28
CA PRO A 164 4.04 -13.71 -21.35
C PRO A 164 3.67 -12.63 -20.32
N ASN A 165 4.66 -12.09 -19.62
CA ASN A 165 4.44 -11.06 -18.61
C ASN A 165 5.65 -10.13 -18.50
N GLY A 166 5.46 -8.96 -17.91
CA GLY A 166 6.50 -7.96 -17.80
C GLY A 166 6.13 -6.78 -16.91
N MET A 167 7.08 -5.85 -16.80
CA MET A 167 6.91 -4.59 -16.09
C MET A 167 7.09 -3.44 -17.06
N VAL A 168 6.13 -2.51 -17.06
CA VAL A 168 6.16 -1.32 -17.92
C VAL A 168 6.03 -0.06 -17.09
N VAL A 169 6.70 1.00 -17.54
CA VAL A 169 6.65 2.33 -16.91
C VAL A 169 6.33 3.40 -17.94
N SER A 170 5.70 4.47 -17.49
CA SER A 170 5.46 5.69 -18.26
C SER A 170 5.67 6.90 -17.35
N LYS A 171 5.84 8.09 -17.95
CA LYS A 171 5.84 9.35 -17.22
C LYS A 171 4.90 10.38 -17.84
N SER A 172 4.46 11.31 -17.00
CA SER A 172 3.66 12.49 -17.32
C SER A 172 4.35 13.74 -16.79
N GLU A 173 4.33 14.80 -17.59
CA GLU A 173 4.91 16.12 -17.26
C GLU A 173 3.84 17.20 -17.11
N ASP A 174 2.55 16.83 -17.17
CA ASP A 174 1.39 17.72 -17.11
C ASP A 174 0.38 17.30 -16.04
N GLY A 175 0.88 16.69 -14.96
CA GLY A 175 0.09 16.33 -13.78
C GLY A 175 -0.79 15.09 -13.97
N GLY A 176 -0.43 14.19 -14.90
CA GLY A 176 -1.13 12.92 -15.15
C GLY A 176 -2.13 12.94 -16.32
N LEU A 177 -2.21 14.04 -17.07
CA LEU A 177 -3.16 14.19 -18.19
C LEU A 177 -2.70 13.50 -19.47
N THR A 178 -1.40 13.59 -19.77
CA THR A 178 -0.78 12.93 -20.91
C THR A 178 0.46 12.16 -20.49
N TRP A 179 0.72 11.06 -21.19
CA TRP A 179 1.77 10.11 -20.85
C TRP A 179 2.59 9.77 -22.09
N ASN A 180 3.87 9.50 -21.90
CA ASN A 180 4.70 8.95 -22.97
C ASN A 180 4.35 7.48 -23.28
N ASP A 181 4.86 6.99 -24.41
CA ASP A 181 4.76 5.57 -24.75
C ASP A 181 5.42 4.71 -23.64
N PRO A 182 4.83 3.57 -23.25
CA PRO A 182 5.39 2.72 -22.21
C PRO A 182 6.81 2.21 -22.54
N ILE A 183 7.68 2.23 -21.54
CA ILE A 183 9.01 1.63 -21.57
C ILE A 183 8.94 0.29 -20.84
N THR A 184 9.25 -0.80 -21.54
CA THR A 184 9.34 -2.14 -20.95
C THR A 184 10.65 -2.30 -20.18
N LEU A 185 10.57 -2.55 -18.87
CA LEU A 185 11.73 -2.82 -18.02
C LEU A 185 12.19 -4.28 -18.10
N VAL A 186 11.22 -5.20 -18.21
CA VAL A 186 11.45 -6.64 -18.38
C VAL A 186 10.26 -7.26 -19.12
N GLU A 187 10.54 -8.28 -19.93
CA GLU A 187 9.55 -9.14 -20.57
C GLU A 187 10.02 -10.60 -20.48
N ASP A 188 9.18 -11.45 -19.91
CA ASP A 188 9.42 -12.87 -19.77
C ASP A 188 8.38 -13.69 -20.55
N THR A 189 8.86 -14.46 -21.52
CA THR A 189 8.05 -15.40 -22.33
C THR A 189 8.26 -16.87 -21.91
N ASN A 190 9.07 -17.08 -20.88
CA ASN A 190 9.27 -18.39 -20.28
C ASN A 190 8.09 -18.66 -19.34
N PRO A 191 7.25 -19.69 -19.58
CA PRO A 191 6.06 -19.95 -18.77
C PRO A 191 6.36 -20.44 -17.34
N LEU A 192 7.65 -20.57 -16.99
CA LEU A 192 8.12 -20.86 -15.64
C LEU A 192 8.46 -19.60 -14.86
N ILE A 193 8.24 -18.41 -15.43
CA ILE A 193 8.63 -17.13 -14.86
C ILE A 193 7.42 -16.22 -14.77
N LEU A 194 7.26 -15.61 -13.61
CA LEU A 194 6.26 -14.59 -13.35
C LEU A 194 6.94 -13.39 -12.67
N ASN A 195 6.71 -12.20 -13.19
CA ASN A 195 6.98 -10.95 -12.48
C ASN A 195 5.71 -10.56 -11.72
N ASP A 196 5.82 -10.17 -10.46
CA ASP A 196 4.66 -9.86 -9.61
C ASP A 196 4.99 -8.79 -8.56
N LYS A 197 3.96 -8.13 -8.02
CA LYS A 197 4.01 -7.16 -6.92
C LYS A 197 5.08 -6.09 -7.08
N ASN A 198 4.89 -5.24 -8.09
CA ASN A 198 5.74 -4.07 -8.30
C ASN A 198 5.41 -2.90 -7.38
N SER A 199 6.41 -2.05 -7.17
CA SER A 199 6.25 -0.67 -6.73
C SER A 199 7.26 0.24 -7.45
N LEU A 200 7.00 1.55 -7.40
CA LEU A 200 7.85 2.57 -8.01
C LEU A 200 8.01 3.77 -7.06
N THR A 201 9.22 4.28 -6.97
CA THR A 201 9.55 5.42 -6.10
C THR A 201 10.39 6.42 -6.88
N ALA A 202 9.85 7.61 -7.12
CA ALA A 202 10.66 8.74 -7.54
C ALA A 202 11.46 9.24 -6.33
N ASP A 203 12.76 9.50 -6.51
CA ASP A 203 13.62 9.90 -5.40
C ASP A 203 13.26 11.33 -4.95
N PRO A 204 12.72 11.52 -3.72
CA PRO A 204 12.30 12.83 -3.23
C PRO A 204 13.48 13.81 -3.04
N THR A 205 14.72 13.31 -3.07
CA THR A 205 15.94 14.11 -2.92
C THR A 205 16.62 14.47 -4.24
N ASP A 206 16.26 13.82 -5.36
CA ASP A 206 16.89 14.04 -6.67
C ASP A 206 15.98 13.54 -7.82
N ALA A 207 15.37 14.47 -8.55
CA ALA A 207 14.45 14.17 -9.67
C ALA A 207 15.07 13.36 -10.82
N ASN A 208 16.40 13.20 -10.87
CA ASN A 208 17.01 12.33 -11.88
C ASN A 208 16.79 10.84 -11.58
N TYR A 209 16.52 10.46 -10.33
CA TYR A 209 16.43 9.06 -9.93
C TYR A 209 14.98 8.62 -9.75
N VAL A 210 14.66 7.49 -10.39
CA VAL A 210 13.40 6.76 -10.20
C VAL A 210 13.74 5.29 -10.04
N TYR A 211 13.14 4.64 -9.07
CA TYR A 211 13.40 3.26 -8.71
C TYR A 211 12.17 2.40 -9.00
N ALA A 212 12.38 1.28 -9.68
CA ALA A 212 11.36 0.26 -9.93
C ALA A 212 11.81 -1.06 -9.29
N VAL A 213 10.93 -1.69 -8.53
CA VAL A 213 11.24 -2.93 -7.80
C VAL A 213 10.04 -3.89 -7.84
N TRP A 214 10.32 -5.19 -7.89
CA TRP A 214 9.29 -6.25 -7.93
C TRP A 214 9.89 -7.60 -7.55
N ASP A 215 9.06 -8.59 -7.26
CA ASP A 215 9.50 -9.98 -7.14
C ASP A 215 9.34 -10.76 -8.45
N ARG A 216 10.25 -11.70 -8.68
CA ARG A 216 10.27 -12.50 -9.91
C ARG A 216 10.32 -13.98 -9.60
N LEU A 217 9.17 -14.62 -9.66
CA LEU A 217 8.98 -16.03 -9.33
C LEU A 217 9.44 -16.92 -10.48
N GLN A 218 10.26 -17.91 -10.15
CA GLN A 218 10.72 -18.97 -11.04
C GLN A 218 10.26 -20.32 -10.49
N VAL A 219 9.45 -21.06 -11.24
CA VAL A 219 8.91 -22.38 -10.84
C VAL A 219 9.57 -23.54 -11.59
N SER A 220 9.45 -24.77 -11.09
CA SER A 220 10.18 -25.93 -11.60
C SER A 220 9.38 -26.79 -12.59
N LEU A 221 8.07 -26.88 -12.40
CA LEU A 221 7.11 -27.42 -13.36
C LEU A 221 5.93 -26.46 -13.47
N ALA A 222 5.41 -26.36 -14.68
CA ALA A 222 4.45 -25.35 -15.04
C ALA A 222 2.99 -25.79 -14.77
N GLN A 223 2.73 -26.52 -13.68
CA GLN A 223 1.41 -27.11 -13.45
C GLN A 223 0.36 -26.03 -13.15
N THR A 224 -0.44 -25.67 -14.16
CA THR A 224 -1.68 -24.87 -14.08
C THR A 224 -1.65 -23.82 -12.98
N ILE A 225 -0.69 -22.91 -13.03
CA ILE A 225 -0.54 -21.85 -12.04
C ILE A 225 -1.32 -20.65 -12.57
N HIS A 226 -2.34 -20.24 -11.85
CA HIS A 226 -2.99 -18.95 -12.08
C HIS A 226 -1.99 -17.85 -11.69
N PRO A 227 -1.69 -16.87 -12.57
CA PRO A 227 -0.61 -15.89 -12.39
C PRO A 227 -0.60 -15.25 -11.01
N GLU A 228 -1.75 -14.84 -10.52
CA GLU A 228 -1.96 -14.06 -9.30
C GLU A 228 -2.22 -14.92 -8.03
N ASN A 229 -2.08 -16.25 -8.12
CA ASN A 229 -2.45 -17.19 -7.05
C ASN A 229 -1.27 -17.85 -6.35
N ILE A 230 -0.07 -17.29 -6.48
CA ILE A 230 1.09 -17.79 -5.74
C ILE A 230 0.97 -17.31 -4.29
N ARG A 231 0.18 -18.05 -3.51
CA ARG A 231 -0.08 -17.78 -2.09
C ARG A 231 0.99 -18.44 -1.22
N PRO A 232 1.64 -17.68 -0.33
CA PRO A 232 2.47 -18.27 0.73
C PRO A 232 1.57 -18.65 1.92
N GLY A 233 1.82 -19.81 2.51
CA GLY A 233 1.32 -20.12 3.85
C GLY A 233 0.00 -20.90 3.97
N ARG A 234 -0.85 -21.03 2.94
CA ARG A 234 -2.10 -21.81 3.06
C ARG A 234 -2.33 -22.79 1.91
N GLY A 235 -1.76 -23.98 2.06
CA GLY A 235 -2.45 -25.26 1.80
C GLY A 235 -3.09 -25.58 0.44
N THR A 236 -2.97 -24.75 -0.61
CA THR A 236 -2.85 -25.34 -1.93
C THR A 236 -1.46 -25.93 -1.98
N THR A 237 -1.44 -27.25 -2.00
CA THR A 237 -0.30 -28.02 -2.43
C THR A 237 0.18 -27.54 -3.80
N LEU A 238 1.05 -26.51 -3.84
CA LEU A 238 2.38 -26.76 -4.36
C LEU A 238 2.94 -27.89 -3.49
N GLU A 239 2.60 -29.12 -3.86
CA GLU A 239 3.12 -30.35 -3.27
C GLU A 239 4.64 -30.33 -3.47
N ILE A 240 5.36 -29.59 -2.63
CA ILE A 240 6.82 -29.52 -2.56
C ILE A 240 7.42 -29.53 -3.98
N GLU A 241 7.18 -28.50 -4.80
CA GLU A 241 7.97 -28.39 -6.02
C GLU A 241 9.41 -28.06 -5.63
N PRO A 242 10.37 -28.98 -5.80
CA PRO A 242 11.74 -28.71 -5.42
C PRO A 242 12.36 -27.83 -6.49
N GLY A 243 12.78 -26.63 -6.14
CA GLY A 243 13.58 -25.79 -7.03
C GLY A 243 13.05 -24.39 -7.33
N PHE A 244 11.87 -24.00 -6.81
CA PHE A 244 11.36 -22.64 -7.09
C PHE A 244 12.24 -21.56 -6.44
N ARG A 245 12.15 -20.33 -6.95
CA ARG A 245 12.84 -19.14 -6.40
C ARG A 245 11.97 -17.92 -6.59
N GLY A 246 12.04 -16.96 -5.67
CA GLY A 246 11.48 -15.63 -5.87
C GLY A 246 12.49 -14.57 -5.42
N PRO A 247 13.46 -14.20 -6.27
CA PRO A 247 14.32 -13.05 -6.03
C PRO A 247 13.58 -11.70 -6.14
N VAL A 248 14.19 -10.67 -5.55
CA VAL A 248 13.85 -9.27 -5.78
C VAL A 248 14.61 -8.77 -7.01
N TYR A 249 13.89 -8.14 -7.92
CA TYR A 249 14.40 -7.49 -9.12
C TYR A 249 14.25 -5.97 -9.02
N PHE A 250 15.17 -5.28 -9.67
CA PHE A 250 15.31 -3.84 -9.61
C PHE A 250 15.75 -3.25 -10.95
N ALA A 251 15.22 -2.09 -11.28
CA ALA A 251 15.74 -1.19 -12.31
C ALA A 251 15.71 0.25 -11.78
N ARG A 252 16.54 1.12 -12.35
CA ARG A 252 16.49 2.56 -12.06
C ARG A 252 16.65 3.40 -13.31
N SER A 253 16.03 4.57 -13.29
CA SER A 253 16.41 5.67 -14.13
C SER A 253 17.40 6.57 -13.41
N THR A 254 18.30 7.20 -14.17
CA THR A 254 19.23 8.24 -13.69
C THR A 254 19.10 9.53 -14.51
N ASP A 255 18.01 9.65 -15.28
CA ASP A 255 17.68 10.76 -16.17
C ASP A 255 16.18 11.12 -16.11
N GLY A 256 15.55 10.96 -14.94
CA GLY A 256 14.17 11.41 -14.70
C GLY A 256 13.10 10.56 -15.40
N GLY A 257 13.42 9.32 -15.73
CA GLY A 257 12.53 8.37 -16.39
C GLY A 257 12.57 8.39 -17.92
N ASP A 258 13.50 9.15 -18.53
CA ASP A 258 13.70 9.15 -19.99
C ASP A 258 14.29 7.81 -20.48
N SER A 259 15.18 7.20 -19.69
CA SER A 259 15.71 5.86 -19.92
C SER A 259 15.94 5.12 -18.61
N TRP A 260 16.07 3.79 -18.72
CA TRP A 260 16.22 2.89 -17.58
C TRP A 260 17.41 1.95 -17.77
N GLU A 261 18.13 1.69 -16.67
CA GLU A 261 19.12 0.63 -16.62
C GLU A 261 18.47 -0.76 -16.82
N PRO A 262 19.19 -1.76 -17.35
CA PRO A 262 18.67 -3.11 -17.42
C PRO A 262 18.25 -3.66 -16.04
N ALA A 263 17.07 -4.28 -15.99
CA ALA A 263 16.57 -4.97 -14.81
C ALA A 263 17.58 -6.02 -14.30
N ARG A 264 17.75 -6.10 -12.98
CA ARG A 264 18.70 -7.01 -12.34
C ARG A 264 18.23 -7.48 -10.97
N GLU A 265 18.62 -8.70 -10.62
CA GLU A 265 18.46 -9.24 -9.27
C GLU A 265 19.28 -8.42 -8.26
N ILE A 266 18.66 -8.08 -7.14
CA ILE A 266 19.34 -7.44 -5.99
C ILE A 266 19.37 -8.34 -4.75
N TYR A 267 18.52 -9.36 -4.70
CA TYR A 267 18.50 -10.37 -3.65
C TYR A 267 17.82 -11.66 -4.11
N ASP A 268 18.43 -12.82 -3.83
CA ASP A 268 17.85 -14.15 -4.00
C ASP A 268 17.85 -14.88 -2.64
N PRO A 269 16.68 -15.19 -2.06
CA PRO A 269 16.60 -15.94 -0.79
C PRO A 269 16.97 -17.42 -0.94
N GLY A 270 17.22 -17.88 -2.17
CA GLY A 270 17.65 -19.22 -2.51
C GLY A 270 16.51 -20.17 -2.86
N ILE A 271 16.87 -21.42 -3.14
CA ILE A 271 15.93 -22.46 -3.57
C ILE A 271 14.84 -22.69 -2.52
N ASN A 272 13.60 -22.78 -3.00
CA ASN A 272 12.35 -22.93 -2.25
C ASN A 272 12.00 -21.76 -1.33
N ASN A 273 12.63 -20.60 -1.55
CA ASN A 273 12.31 -19.38 -0.84
C ASN A 273 11.91 -18.31 -1.85
N GLN A 274 11.20 -17.31 -1.38
CA GLN A 274 10.78 -16.19 -2.21
C GLN A 274 10.67 -14.90 -1.41
N THR A 275 10.65 -13.80 -2.14
CA THR A 275 10.21 -12.49 -1.67
C THR A 275 8.84 -12.17 -2.25
N ILE A 276 8.14 -11.21 -1.64
CA ILE A 276 6.93 -10.61 -2.20
C ILE A 276 6.74 -9.20 -1.60
N GLY A 277 6.06 -8.32 -2.33
CA GLY A 277 5.65 -7.01 -1.82
C GLY A 277 6.83 -6.05 -1.66
N SER A 278 7.66 -5.94 -2.68
CA SER A 278 8.81 -5.04 -2.65
C SER A 278 8.39 -3.57 -2.65
N GLN A 279 8.96 -2.76 -1.75
CA GLN A 279 8.75 -1.31 -1.66
C GLN A 279 10.04 -0.56 -1.37
N ILE A 280 10.35 0.44 -2.19
CA ILE A 280 11.49 1.34 -1.97
C ILE A 280 11.02 2.62 -1.29
N VAL A 281 11.75 3.02 -0.24
CA VAL A 281 11.65 4.37 0.33
C VAL A 281 13.04 5.02 0.38
N VAL A 282 13.08 6.35 0.36
CA VAL A 282 14.33 7.11 0.37
C VAL A 282 14.38 7.97 1.62
N LEU A 283 15.45 7.82 2.40
CA LEU A 283 15.68 8.64 3.59
C LEU A 283 16.07 10.08 3.21
N PRO A 284 15.87 11.08 4.09
CA PRO A 284 16.23 12.47 3.80
C PRO A 284 17.71 12.70 3.46
N ASN A 285 18.59 11.78 3.88
CA ASN A 285 20.02 11.81 3.53
C ASN A 285 20.35 11.20 2.15
N GLY A 286 19.34 10.73 1.42
CA GLY A 286 19.46 10.10 0.11
C GLY A 286 19.78 8.60 0.12
N THR A 287 19.87 7.95 1.29
CA THR A 287 19.98 6.48 1.37
C THR A 287 18.67 5.85 0.90
N VAL A 288 18.77 4.88 -0.01
CA VAL A 288 17.65 4.10 -0.52
C VAL A 288 17.48 2.84 0.35
N ILE A 289 16.26 2.56 0.80
CA ILE A 289 15.91 1.38 1.57
C ILE A 289 14.89 0.58 0.77
N GLU A 290 15.19 -0.70 0.55
CA GLU A 290 14.28 -1.65 -0.08
C GLU A 290 13.70 -2.55 1.00
N PHE A 291 12.38 -2.61 1.06
CA PHE A 291 11.60 -3.48 1.94
C PHE A 291 10.96 -4.59 1.14
N PHE A 292 10.86 -5.79 1.71
CA PHE A 292 10.11 -6.90 1.14
C PHE A 292 9.75 -7.92 2.22
N THR A 293 8.71 -8.72 1.95
CA THR A 293 8.39 -9.89 2.75
C THR A 293 9.27 -11.07 2.31
N GLU A 294 10.18 -11.51 3.18
CA GLU A 294 11.06 -12.67 2.98
C GLU A 294 10.39 -13.96 3.50
N ILE A 295 10.10 -14.90 2.60
CA ILE A 295 9.47 -16.20 2.91
C ILE A 295 10.51 -17.32 2.82
N LEU A 296 10.78 -17.94 3.96
CA LEU A 296 11.79 -18.99 4.10
C LEU A 296 11.14 -20.33 4.43
N ASN A 297 11.18 -21.26 3.48
CA ASN A 297 10.68 -22.62 3.66
C ASN A 297 11.82 -23.54 4.08
N LEU A 298 12.00 -23.67 5.39
CA LEU A 298 13.02 -24.53 5.99
C LEU A 298 12.44 -25.89 6.37
N ARG A 299 13.30 -26.88 6.61
CA ARG A 299 12.87 -28.22 7.07
C ARG A 299 12.05 -28.21 8.36
N ILE A 300 12.17 -27.15 9.15
CA ILE A 300 11.53 -26.98 10.45
C ILE A 300 10.25 -26.12 10.38
N GLY A 301 9.87 -25.65 9.19
CA GLY A 301 8.68 -24.81 8.98
C GLY A 301 8.96 -23.61 8.08
N THR A 302 7.89 -22.88 7.78
CA THR A 302 7.91 -21.62 7.04
C THR A 302 8.04 -20.44 8.00
N PHE A 303 8.91 -19.49 7.65
CA PHE A 303 9.11 -18.24 8.38
C PHE A 303 8.95 -17.07 7.43
N ILE A 304 8.18 -16.08 7.84
CA ILE A 304 7.86 -14.88 7.06
C ILE A 304 8.38 -13.68 7.84
N PHE A 305 9.24 -12.87 7.22
CA PHE A 305 9.84 -11.69 7.83
C PHE A 305 9.62 -10.46 6.96
N LEU A 306 9.39 -9.31 7.57
CA LEU A 306 9.67 -8.04 6.90
C LEU A 306 11.18 -7.86 6.91
N SER A 307 11.77 -7.71 5.74
CA SER A 307 13.21 -7.69 5.54
C SER A 307 13.63 -6.46 4.74
N VAL A 308 14.82 -5.94 5.04
CA VAL A 308 15.34 -4.74 4.36
C VAL A 308 16.74 -4.91 3.78
N LEU A 309 16.94 -4.26 2.64
CA LEU A 309 18.24 -3.94 2.05
C LEU A 309 18.44 -2.42 2.01
N ARG A 310 19.70 -1.98 2.00
CA ARG A 310 20.08 -0.57 1.98
C ARG A 310 21.06 -0.30 0.85
N SER A 311 20.95 0.87 0.23
CA SER A 311 21.91 1.41 -0.73
C SER A 311 22.26 2.85 -0.39
N ASP A 312 23.55 3.11 -0.19
CA ASP A 312 24.11 4.44 0.05
C ASP A 312 24.61 5.09 -1.26
N ASP A 313 24.38 4.43 -2.40
CA ASP A 313 24.86 4.81 -3.74
C ASP A 313 23.72 4.78 -4.77
N LYS A 314 22.53 5.24 -4.35
CA LYS A 314 21.36 5.47 -5.22
C LYS A 314 20.92 4.22 -6.01
N GLY A 315 21.02 3.06 -5.38
CA GLY A 315 20.65 1.76 -5.95
C GLY A 315 21.74 1.09 -6.79
N GLU A 316 23.02 1.53 -6.76
CA GLU A 316 24.10 0.78 -7.43
C GLU A 316 24.43 -0.51 -6.69
N THR A 317 24.67 -0.44 -5.39
CA THR A 317 25.00 -1.57 -4.55
C THR A 317 24.09 -1.67 -3.34
N TRP A 318 23.71 -2.92 -3.02
CA TRP A 318 22.80 -3.24 -1.94
C TRP A 318 23.52 -3.98 -0.82
N ARG A 319 23.16 -3.64 0.42
CA ARG A 319 23.75 -4.19 1.63
C ARG A 319 22.67 -4.52 2.66
N PRO A 320 22.85 -5.60 3.44
CA PRO A 320 23.94 -6.58 3.34
C PRO A 320 23.76 -7.54 2.15
N ARG A 321 24.87 -7.93 1.48
CA ARG A 321 24.81 -8.68 0.20
C ARG A 321 24.27 -10.11 0.26
N LEU A 322 24.31 -10.77 1.42
CA LEU A 322 23.99 -12.20 1.53
C LEU A 322 22.70 -12.47 2.31
N ARG A 323 22.40 -11.61 3.28
CA ARG A 323 21.25 -11.75 4.17
C ARG A 323 20.72 -10.36 4.45
N PRO A 324 19.43 -10.10 4.20
CA PRO A 324 18.84 -8.83 4.55
C PRO A 324 18.81 -8.65 6.07
N ILE A 325 18.53 -7.43 6.50
CA ILE A 325 18.19 -7.16 7.89
C ILE A 325 16.74 -7.61 8.06
N ARG A 326 16.53 -8.72 8.78
CA ARG A 326 15.19 -9.17 9.17
C ARG A 326 14.73 -8.33 10.35
N THR A 327 13.63 -7.63 10.16
CA THR A 327 13.07 -6.68 11.12
C THR A 327 12.17 -7.45 12.10
N ASN A 328 10.92 -7.68 11.73
CA ASN A 328 9.92 -8.37 12.50
C ASN A 328 9.45 -9.62 11.75
N ARG A 329 9.00 -10.63 12.50
CA ARG A 329 8.32 -11.79 11.94
C ARG A 329 6.85 -11.44 11.76
N LEU A 330 6.25 -11.87 10.65
CA LEU A 330 4.83 -11.69 10.35
C LEU A 330 4.06 -12.96 10.74
N PHE A 331 2.88 -12.79 11.32
CA PHE A 331 1.94 -13.88 11.60
C PHE A 331 0.56 -13.50 11.09
N SER A 332 0.25 -13.84 9.85
CA SER A 332 -1.09 -13.60 9.29
C SER A 332 -1.62 -14.86 8.62
N GLU A 333 -2.93 -15.05 8.72
CA GLU A 333 -3.71 -16.11 8.08
C GLU A 333 -4.70 -15.57 7.03
N GLY A 334 -4.87 -14.24 6.99
CA GLY A 334 -5.81 -13.52 6.15
C GLY A 334 -7.19 -13.41 6.79
N ALA A 335 -7.88 -12.29 6.53
CA ALA A 335 -9.19 -12.01 7.09
C ALA A 335 -10.27 -12.91 6.47
N VAL A 336 -11.28 -13.20 7.26
CA VAL A 336 -12.53 -13.83 6.82
C VAL A 336 -13.70 -12.96 7.27
N THR A 337 -14.79 -12.95 6.51
CA THR A 337 -16.00 -12.24 6.93
C THR A 337 -16.56 -12.86 8.22
N PRO A 338 -17.06 -12.04 9.17
CA PRO A 338 -17.50 -12.52 10.47
C PRO A 338 -18.49 -13.69 10.49
N ASP A 339 -19.50 -13.68 9.61
CA ASP A 339 -20.66 -14.57 9.75
C ASP A 339 -20.64 -15.75 8.79
N ASP A 340 -20.45 -15.48 7.51
CA ASP A 340 -20.40 -16.47 6.44
C ASP A 340 -19.00 -17.12 6.30
N LEU A 341 -18.00 -16.57 6.99
CA LEU A 341 -16.60 -17.04 6.96
C LEU A 341 -16.04 -17.05 5.54
N VAL A 342 -16.48 -16.11 4.70
CA VAL A 342 -15.99 -15.96 3.34
C VAL A 342 -14.61 -15.35 3.40
N ARG A 343 -13.69 -15.90 2.60
CA ARG A 343 -12.32 -15.41 2.56
C ARG A 343 -12.26 -14.00 1.95
N VAL A 344 -11.58 -13.10 2.63
CA VAL A 344 -11.08 -11.85 2.04
C VAL A 344 -9.73 -12.14 1.38
N ARG A 345 -9.54 -11.63 0.16
CA ARG A 345 -8.22 -11.55 -0.48
C ARG A 345 -7.67 -10.16 -0.18
N ASP A 346 -6.78 -10.11 0.80
CA ASP A 346 -6.35 -8.90 1.53
C ASP A 346 -4.81 -8.76 1.57
N GLY A 347 -4.08 -9.43 0.67
CA GLY A 347 -2.62 -9.36 0.69
C GLY A 347 -1.98 -9.68 2.06
N SER A 348 -2.56 -10.57 2.87
CA SER A 348 -2.31 -10.65 4.34
C SER A 348 -0.85 -10.73 4.85
N ILE A 349 0.12 -11.02 3.99
CA ILE A 349 1.56 -11.06 4.32
C ILE A 349 2.34 -9.86 3.74
N LEU A 350 1.64 -8.91 3.13
CA LEU A 350 2.15 -7.64 2.67
C LEU A 350 2.16 -6.65 3.84
N PHE A 351 2.81 -5.53 3.58
CA PHE A 351 3.02 -4.45 4.52
C PHE A 351 2.93 -3.14 3.75
N ASP A 352 2.90 -2.05 4.50
CA ASP A 352 3.14 -0.72 3.97
C ASP A 352 4.19 0.01 4.80
N VAL A 353 4.97 0.89 4.17
CA VAL A 353 6.06 1.62 4.81
C VAL A 353 6.09 3.09 4.44
N ALA A 354 6.42 3.93 5.44
CA ALA A 354 6.60 5.36 5.25
C ALA A 354 7.88 5.87 5.92
N VAL A 355 8.39 6.99 5.41
CA VAL A 355 9.54 7.73 5.95
C VAL A 355 9.05 9.04 6.52
N ASP A 356 9.46 9.37 7.74
CA ASP A 356 9.38 10.74 8.24
C ASP A 356 10.36 11.63 7.43
N PRO A 357 9.85 12.62 6.67
CA PRO A 357 10.68 13.42 5.76
C PRO A 357 11.66 14.36 6.50
N VAL A 358 11.48 14.56 7.80
CA VAL A 358 12.29 15.48 8.62
C VAL A 358 13.43 14.74 9.31
N ASN A 359 13.13 13.66 10.04
CA ASN A 359 14.12 12.95 10.85
C ASN A 359 14.63 11.64 10.19
N GLY A 360 13.91 11.10 9.21
CA GLY A 360 14.26 9.85 8.51
C GLY A 360 13.90 8.58 9.29
N ASP A 361 13.04 8.67 10.29
CA ASP A 361 12.46 7.52 10.96
C ASP A 361 11.58 6.74 9.97
N LEU A 362 11.64 5.41 10.07
CA LEU A 362 10.90 4.51 9.20
C LEU A 362 9.75 3.88 9.99
N HIS A 363 8.58 3.84 9.38
CA HIS A 363 7.34 3.31 9.96
C HIS A 363 6.85 2.16 9.09
N ALA A 364 6.50 1.02 9.70
CA ALA A 364 5.99 -0.15 9.00
C ALA A 364 4.71 -0.66 9.65
N VAL A 365 3.73 -1.01 8.83
CA VAL A 365 2.45 -1.61 9.26
C VAL A 365 2.14 -2.88 8.49
N TRP A 366 1.49 -3.84 9.15
CA TRP A 366 1.05 -5.10 8.54
C TRP A 366 -0.06 -5.76 9.35
N GLN A 367 -0.68 -6.79 8.78
CA GLN A 367 -1.66 -7.65 9.46
C GLN A 367 -0.99 -8.70 10.35
N ASP A 368 -1.40 -8.82 11.61
CA ASP A 368 -0.78 -9.74 12.57
C ASP A 368 -1.79 -10.34 13.57
N THR A 369 -1.73 -11.65 13.73
CA THR A 369 -2.57 -12.46 14.62
C THR A 369 -1.98 -12.66 16.01
N ARG A 370 -0.75 -12.18 16.27
CA ARG A 370 -0.02 -12.41 17.52
C ARG A 370 -0.73 -11.91 18.77
N PHE A 371 -1.55 -10.87 18.67
CA PHE A 371 -2.11 -10.21 19.85
C PHE A 371 -3.35 -10.96 20.37
N SER A 372 -4.36 -11.17 19.53
CA SER A 372 -5.63 -11.79 19.93
C SER A 372 -6.01 -13.05 19.15
N GLY A 373 -5.17 -13.52 18.23
CA GLY A 373 -5.44 -14.72 17.40
C GLY A 373 -6.37 -14.48 16.21
N ILE A 374 -6.61 -13.22 15.86
CA ILE A 374 -7.38 -12.72 14.71
C ILE A 374 -6.55 -11.64 14.01
N GLU A 375 -6.84 -11.30 12.75
CA GLU A 375 -6.11 -10.24 12.04
C GLU A 375 -6.25 -8.89 12.76
N GLU A 376 -5.14 -8.31 13.19
CA GLU A 376 -5.06 -6.99 13.82
C GLU A 376 -3.92 -6.20 13.18
N ILE A 377 -3.91 -4.87 13.30
CA ILE A 377 -2.87 -4.06 12.66
C ILE A 377 -1.67 -3.92 13.59
N ALA A 378 -0.54 -4.47 13.16
CA ALA A 378 0.74 -4.33 13.82
C ALA A 378 1.50 -3.11 13.30
N PHE A 379 2.27 -2.48 14.19
CA PHE A 379 3.19 -1.40 13.89
C PHE A 379 4.58 -1.70 14.44
N SER A 380 5.60 -1.25 13.72
CA SER A 380 6.99 -1.19 14.17
C SER A 380 7.70 -0.04 13.49
N MET A 381 8.72 0.52 14.15
CA MET A 381 9.50 1.63 13.59
C MET A 381 11.00 1.47 13.80
N SER A 382 11.76 2.21 13.00
CA SER A 382 13.21 2.32 13.09
C SER A 382 13.65 3.77 13.14
N THR A 383 14.38 4.14 14.18
CA THR A 383 14.94 5.50 14.36
C THR A 383 16.43 5.59 13.97
N ASN A 384 16.93 4.61 13.21
CA ASN A 384 18.35 4.51 12.86
C ASN A 384 18.59 4.03 11.42
N GLY A 385 17.71 4.44 10.51
CA GLY A 385 17.83 4.16 9.08
C GLY A 385 17.67 2.67 8.74
N GLY A 386 16.78 1.97 9.45
CA GLY A 386 16.40 0.59 9.16
C GLY A 386 17.36 -0.47 9.71
N LEU A 387 18.30 -0.09 10.59
CA LEU A 387 19.30 -1.01 11.15
C LEU A 387 18.75 -1.86 12.30
N SER A 388 17.83 -1.32 13.09
CA SER A 388 17.07 -2.05 14.11
C SER A 388 15.66 -1.50 14.21
N TRP A 389 14.75 -2.33 14.71
CA TRP A 389 13.32 -2.06 14.74
C TRP A 389 12.76 -2.32 16.14
N SER A 390 11.68 -1.62 16.49
CA SER A 390 10.95 -1.84 17.74
C SER A 390 10.28 -3.23 17.77
N ASP A 391 9.88 -3.66 18.96
CA ASP A 391 8.98 -4.81 19.06
C ASP A 391 7.62 -4.44 18.44
N PRO A 392 6.93 -5.38 17.76
CA PRO A 392 5.63 -5.08 17.18
C PRO A 392 4.58 -4.78 18.25
N ILE A 393 3.78 -3.76 18.01
CA ILE A 393 2.62 -3.40 18.83
C ILE A 393 1.33 -3.43 18.01
N LYS A 394 0.19 -3.61 18.68
CA LYS A 394 -1.14 -3.47 18.05
C LYS A 394 -1.54 -1.99 18.06
N ILE A 395 -2.04 -1.49 16.94
CA ILE A 395 -2.44 -0.07 16.82
C ILE A 395 -3.93 0.14 16.47
N ASN A 396 -4.61 -0.85 15.87
CA ASN A 396 -6.03 -0.69 15.56
C ASN A 396 -6.89 -0.60 16.83
N GLN A 397 -7.84 0.33 16.86
CA GLN A 397 -8.73 0.58 18.01
C GLN A 397 -10.06 -0.18 17.91
N THR A 398 -10.12 -1.17 17.02
CA THR A 398 -11.30 -2.04 16.82
C THR A 398 -11.72 -2.69 18.15
N PRO A 399 -12.94 -2.41 18.65
CA PRO A 399 -13.39 -2.97 19.92
C PRO A 399 -13.49 -4.50 19.86
N PRO A 400 -13.10 -5.22 20.94
CA PRO A 400 -13.36 -6.65 21.00
C PRO A 400 -14.88 -6.91 21.01
N ASN A 401 -15.31 -7.90 20.25
CA ASN A 401 -16.70 -8.35 20.25
C ASN A 401 -16.81 -9.69 21.00
N PRO A 402 -17.56 -9.77 22.11
CA PRO A 402 -17.64 -10.97 22.94
C PRO A 402 -18.45 -12.10 22.30
N ASP A 403 -19.31 -11.80 21.34
CA ASP A 403 -20.19 -12.77 20.69
C ASP A 403 -19.51 -13.40 19.47
N ASN A 404 -18.75 -12.61 18.70
CA ASN A 404 -17.94 -13.09 17.57
C ASN A 404 -16.63 -12.31 17.47
N SER A 405 -15.51 -12.95 17.80
CA SER A 405 -14.19 -12.31 17.75
C SER A 405 -13.79 -11.85 16.34
N LEU A 406 -14.37 -12.43 15.28
CA LEU A 406 -14.05 -12.05 13.89
C LEU A 406 -14.51 -10.64 13.54
N ARG A 407 -15.47 -10.08 14.28
CA ARG A 407 -15.89 -8.67 14.17
C ARG A 407 -14.83 -7.68 14.65
N ALA A 408 -13.81 -8.17 15.35
CA ALA A 408 -12.67 -7.36 15.78
C ALA A 408 -11.48 -7.43 14.81
N GLN A 409 -11.60 -8.14 13.68
CA GLN A 409 -10.54 -8.19 12.67
C GLN A 409 -10.36 -6.84 11.98
N ALA A 410 -9.11 -6.45 11.78
CA ALA A 410 -8.71 -5.32 10.95
C ALA A 410 -7.67 -5.76 9.90
N PHE A 411 -7.75 -5.21 8.69
CA PHE A 411 -6.97 -5.69 7.54
C PHE A 411 -6.67 -4.59 6.51
N LEU A 412 -5.73 -4.88 5.59
CA LEU A 412 -5.21 -3.96 4.55
C LEU A 412 -4.75 -2.60 5.11
N PRO A 413 -3.73 -2.57 6.00
CA PRO A 413 -3.25 -1.32 6.53
C PRO A 413 -2.37 -0.55 5.53
N SER A 414 -2.49 0.78 5.54
CA SER A 414 -1.58 1.70 4.83
C SER A 414 -1.05 2.75 5.81
N VAL A 415 0.17 3.25 5.63
CA VAL A 415 0.82 4.22 6.52
C VAL A 415 1.40 5.40 5.74
N ALA A 416 1.21 6.60 6.26
CA ALA A 416 1.90 7.79 5.77
C ALA A 416 2.37 8.65 6.95
N VAL A 417 3.40 9.46 6.68
CA VAL A 417 3.90 10.48 7.62
C VAL A 417 3.73 11.85 6.98
N SER A 418 3.15 12.77 7.75
CA SER A 418 2.99 14.17 7.34
C SER A 418 4.27 14.98 7.55
N GLU A 419 4.34 16.17 6.96
CA GLU A 419 5.52 17.05 7.09
C GLU A 419 5.81 17.48 8.54
N ASP A 420 4.80 17.45 9.42
CA ASP A 420 4.93 17.77 10.83
C ASP A 420 5.26 16.55 11.73
N GLY A 421 5.48 15.39 11.11
CA GLY A 421 5.89 14.14 11.75
C GLY A 421 4.73 13.32 12.33
N ARG A 422 3.47 13.71 12.12
CA ARG A 422 2.33 12.85 12.52
C ARG A 422 2.27 11.63 11.62
N VAL A 423 1.99 10.48 12.22
CA VAL A 423 1.82 9.20 11.54
C VAL A 423 0.34 8.88 11.48
N LEU A 424 -0.18 8.60 10.30
CA LEU A 424 -1.56 8.14 10.12
C LEU A 424 -1.55 6.76 9.47
N VAL A 425 -2.40 5.88 10.00
CA VAL A 425 -2.59 4.52 9.49
C VAL A 425 -4.05 4.32 9.18
N THR A 426 -4.35 3.82 7.99
CA THR A 426 -5.72 3.45 7.60
C THR A 426 -5.88 1.94 7.50
N TYR A 427 -7.11 1.43 7.70
CA TYR A 427 -7.43 0.00 7.57
C TYR A 427 -8.94 -0.23 7.46
N TYR A 428 -9.35 -1.40 6.98
CA TYR A 428 -10.72 -1.88 7.10
C TYR A 428 -10.93 -2.62 8.43
N ASP A 429 -12.15 -2.59 8.97
CA ASP A 429 -12.58 -3.57 9.96
C ASP A 429 -14.08 -3.89 9.92
N PHE A 430 -14.48 -4.91 10.68
CA PHE A 430 -15.85 -5.43 10.75
C PHE A 430 -16.61 -5.04 12.02
N ARG A 431 -16.21 -3.96 12.72
CA ARG A 431 -16.75 -3.69 14.08
C ARG A 431 -18.25 -3.41 14.11
N ASN A 432 -18.81 -2.97 12.99
CA ASN A 432 -20.20 -2.57 12.85
C ASN A 432 -21.08 -3.71 12.29
N ASP A 433 -20.48 -4.86 12.02
CA ASP A 433 -21.20 -6.06 11.63
C ASP A 433 -22.18 -6.54 12.71
N ASP A 434 -23.39 -6.91 12.28
CA ASP A 434 -24.55 -7.09 13.15
C ASP A 434 -25.31 -8.42 12.97
N ASP A 435 -24.77 -9.39 12.20
CA ASP A 435 -25.38 -10.71 11.91
C ASP A 435 -26.69 -10.65 11.09
N VAL A 436 -27.08 -9.47 10.59
CA VAL A 436 -28.38 -9.28 9.92
C VAL A 436 -28.24 -8.54 8.58
N SER A 437 -27.29 -7.61 8.48
CA SER A 437 -27.21 -6.63 7.40
C SER A 437 -26.16 -6.96 6.32
N GLY A 438 -25.80 -8.24 6.17
CA GLY A 438 -24.62 -8.66 5.39
C GLY A 438 -23.36 -8.62 6.24
N GLU A 439 -22.19 -8.59 5.59
CA GLU A 439 -20.90 -8.55 6.28
C GLU A 439 -20.42 -7.11 6.35
N LEU A 440 -20.89 -6.35 7.35
CA LEU A 440 -20.69 -4.92 7.37
C LEU A 440 -19.23 -4.55 7.64
N THR A 441 -18.65 -3.80 6.71
CA THR A 441 -17.29 -3.28 6.79
C THR A 441 -17.27 -1.76 6.72
N ASP A 442 -16.24 -1.19 7.34
CA ASP A 442 -15.92 0.22 7.26
C ASP A 442 -14.41 0.43 7.13
N TYR A 443 -14.02 1.62 6.65
CA TYR A 443 -12.64 2.06 6.56
C TYR A 443 -12.35 3.11 7.62
N PHE A 444 -11.25 2.97 8.35
CA PHE A 444 -10.88 3.83 9.47
C PHE A 444 -9.47 4.38 9.32
N ALA A 445 -9.21 5.50 10.01
CA ALA A 445 -7.88 6.05 10.21
C ALA A 445 -7.58 6.13 11.71
N VAL A 446 -6.38 5.74 12.13
CA VAL A 446 -5.83 5.93 13.49
C VAL A 446 -4.51 6.70 13.38
N GLN A 447 -4.17 7.49 14.39
CA GLN A 447 -2.98 8.35 14.35
C GLN A 447 -2.08 8.17 15.56
N CYS A 448 -0.81 8.53 15.39
CA CYS A 448 0.15 8.84 16.44
C CYS A 448 0.73 10.23 16.20
N ASP A 449 0.71 11.08 17.24
CA ASP A 449 1.19 12.46 17.12
C ASP A 449 2.72 12.55 17.11
N SER A 450 3.27 13.58 16.46
CA SER A 450 4.72 13.74 16.29
C SER A 450 5.50 13.96 17.58
N ALA A 451 4.82 14.34 18.67
CA ALA A 451 5.42 14.51 19.99
C ALA A 451 5.31 13.24 20.88
N SER A 452 4.60 12.21 20.41
CA SER A 452 4.29 10.99 21.16
C SER A 452 5.30 9.87 20.87
N ASP A 453 5.28 8.81 21.68
CA ASP A 453 6.05 7.60 21.44
C ASP A 453 5.18 6.59 20.67
N CYS A 454 5.29 6.59 19.34
CA CYS A 454 4.51 5.66 18.51
C CYS A 454 4.82 4.18 18.76
N THR A 455 5.80 3.84 19.62
CA THR A 455 6.03 2.46 20.07
C THR A 455 5.22 2.08 21.32
N ASP A 456 4.48 3.02 21.92
CA ASP A 456 3.49 2.76 22.97
C ASP A 456 2.07 2.66 22.34
N PRO A 457 1.36 1.53 22.49
CA PRO A 457 -0.04 1.41 22.05
C PRO A 457 -0.97 2.50 22.60
N ALA A 458 -0.66 3.09 23.76
CA ALA A 458 -1.47 4.12 24.38
C ALA A 458 -1.40 5.48 23.67
N ASP A 459 -0.38 5.69 22.83
CA ASP A 459 -0.18 6.92 22.06
C ASP A 459 -0.86 6.87 20.68
N TRP A 460 -1.49 5.74 20.35
CA TRP A 460 -2.34 5.58 19.17
C TRP A 460 -3.81 5.83 19.52
N GLY A 461 -4.46 6.74 18.80
CA GLY A 461 -5.82 7.15 19.13
C GLY A 461 -6.52 7.97 18.04
N ASN A 462 -7.54 8.74 18.46
CA ASN A 462 -8.31 9.65 17.62
C ASN A 462 -8.84 9.02 16.33
N GLU A 463 -9.35 7.79 16.45
CA GLU A 463 -9.77 7.04 15.29
C GLU A 463 -10.98 7.68 14.58
N VAL A 464 -10.89 7.79 13.26
CA VAL A 464 -11.92 8.40 12.42
C VAL A 464 -12.46 7.37 11.43
N ARG A 465 -13.79 7.24 11.38
CA ARG A 465 -14.47 6.48 10.33
C ARG A 465 -14.48 7.27 9.03
N LEU A 466 -13.96 6.69 7.96
CA LEU A 466 -13.80 7.33 6.65
C LEU A 466 -14.98 7.06 5.71
N THR A 467 -15.69 5.96 5.90
CA THR A 467 -16.98 5.71 5.24
C THR A 467 -18.10 6.59 5.82
N GLU A 468 -19.15 6.87 5.02
CA GLU A 468 -20.38 7.49 5.54
C GLU A 468 -21.33 6.46 6.15
N ASN A 469 -21.40 5.28 5.56
CA ASN A 469 -22.22 4.15 5.97
C ASN A 469 -21.42 2.86 5.83
N SER A 470 -21.81 1.82 6.56
CA SER A 470 -21.18 0.51 6.44
C SER A 470 -21.63 -0.10 5.13
N PHE A 471 -20.75 -0.86 4.49
CA PHE A 471 -21.04 -1.55 3.24
C PHE A 471 -20.90 -3.05 3.44
N ASP A 472 -21.66 -3.83 2.67
CA ASP A 472 -21.59 -5.28 2.71
C ASP A 472 -20.40 -5.76 1.88
N TYR A 473 -19.35 -6.28 2.54
CA TYR A 473 -18.13 -6.72 1.87
C TYR A 473 -18.37 -7.92 0.94
N LEU A 474 -19.48 -8.66 1.11
CA LEU A 474 -19.85 -9.77 0.22
C LEU A 474 -20.09 -9.32 -1.22
N GLN A 475 -20.31 -8.01 -1.46
CA GLN A 475 -20.52 -7.46 -2.79
C GLN A 475 -19.20 -7.20 -3.55
N ALA A 476 -18.04 -7.33 -2.90
CA ALA A 476 -16.76 -7.09 -3.53
C ALA A 476 -16.51 -8.09 -4.69
N PRO A 477 -15.76 -7.69 -5.74
CA PRO A 477 -15.32 -8.59 -6.79
C PRO A 477 -14.69 -9.87 -6.24
N PHE A 478 -14.94 -11.00 -6.89
CA PHE A 478 -14.38 -12.28 -6.48
C PHE A 478 -13.17 -12.65 -7.33
N ALA A 479 -11.98 -12.70 -6.72
CA ALA A 479 -10.73 -13.14 -7.35
C ALA A 479 -9.99 -14.12 -6.43
N ASP A 480 -10.54 -15.33 -6.27
CA ASP A 480 -10.11 -16.34 -5.26
C ASP A 480 -10.27 -15.89 -3.79
N GLY A 481 -11.26 -15.02 -3.60
CA GLY A 481 -11.63 -14.33 -2.36
C GLY A 481 -12.31 -13.01 -2.71
N LEU A 482 -13.01 -12.42 -1.74
CA LEU A 482 -13.57 -11.07 -1.86
C LEU A 482 -12.41 -10.07 -1.97
N PHE A 483 -12.40 -9.25 -3.00
CA PHE A 483 -11.21 -8.50 -3.42
C PHE A 483 -11.53 -7.03 -3.66
N LEU A 484 -11.06 -6.16 -2.76
CA LEU A 484 -10.93 -4.73 -3.00
C LEU A 484 -9.50 -4.31 -3.32
N GLY A 485 -8.52 -5.18 -3.07
CA GLY A 485 -7.10 -4.97 -3.37
C GLY A 485 -6.21 -5.77 -2.43
N ASP A 486 -4.95 -5.97 -2.81
CA ASP A 486 -3.91 -6.45 -1.89
C ASP A 486 -3.25 -5.29 -1.10
N TYR A 487 -3.54 -4.04 -1.44
CA TYR A 487 -3.17 -2.80 -0.73
C TYR A 487 -4.17 -1.67 -1.02
N MET A 488 -4.07 -0.57 -0.27
CA MET A 488 -4.82 0.68 -0.48
C MET A 488 -3.86 1.87 -0.49
N GLY A 489 -4.26 2.97 -1.13
CA GLY A 489 -3.42 4.16 -1.26
C GLY A 489 -3.57 5.10 -0.07
N LEU A 490 -2.46 5.63 0.42
CA LEU A 490 -2.45 6.70 1.42
C LEU A 490 -1.27 7.64 1.16
N ALA A 491 -1.56 8.93 0.95
CA ALA A 491 -0.54 9.97 0.80
C ALA A 491 -0.70 11.06 1.87
N SER A 492 0.35 11.82 2.13
CA SER A 492 0.31 13.04 2.93
C SER A 492 0.36 14.29 2.04
N ASP A 493 -0.28 15.37 2.50
CA ASP A 493 -0.28 16.68 1.86
C ASP A 493 -0.17 17.75 2.95
N GLY A 494 1.06 18.19 3.22
CA GLY A 494 1.38 19.03 4.36
C GLY A 494 0.93 18.37 5.67
N PRO A 495 -0.02 18.98 6.44
CA PRO A 495 -0.58 18.40 7.66
C PRO A 495 -1.74 17.42 7.42
N ASP A 496 -2.23 17.30 6.19
CA ASP A 496 -3.38 16.48 5.83
C ASP A 496 -2.95 15.12 5.27
N PHE A 497 -3.90 14.20 5.20
CA PHE A 497 -3.76 12.89 4.61
C PHE A 497 -4.86 12.64 3.57
N LEU A 498 -4.50 11.93 2.51
CA LEU A 498 -5.39 11.53 1.43
C LEU A 498 -5.40 10.00 1.28
N PRO A 499 -6.31 9.32 1.97
CA PRO A 499 -6.60 7.93 1.68
C PRO A 499 -7.37 7.80 0.36
N VAL A 500 -7.07 6.73 -0.38
CA VAL A 500 -7.88 6.22 -1.50
C VAL A 500 -8.16 4.75 -1.25
N PHE A 501 -9.44 4.38 -1.22
CA PHE A 501 -9.88 3.06 -0.81
C PHE A 501 -11.14 2.63 -1.55
N GLY A 502 -11.36 1.31 -1.64
CA GLY A 502 -12.55 0.73 -2.25
C GLY A 502 -13.74 0.66 -1.30
N ILE A 503 -14.94 0.82 -1.85
CA ILE A 503 -16.19 0.46 -1.19
C ILE A 503 -16.91 -0.53 -2.12
N ALA A 504 -17.30 -1.69 -1.58
CA ALA A 504 -18.05 -2.68 -2.36
C ALA A 504 -19.48 -2.17 -2.63
N GLY A 505 -19.95 -2.39 -3.86
CA GLY A 505 -21.23 -1.88 -4.36
C GLY A 505 -22.25 -2.98 -4.58
N ASP A 506 -22.65 -3.20 -5.83
CA ASP A 506 -23.57 -4.26 -6.23
C ASP A 506 -23.04 -5.04 -7.45
N MET A 507 -23.76 -6.05 -7.92
CA MET A 507 -23.28 -6.89 -9.03
C MET A 507 -23.06 -6.15 -10.36
N ALA A 508 -23.57 -4.92 -10.54
CA ALA A 508 -23.34 -4.10 -11.73
C ALA A 508 -22.15 -3.13 -11.57
N ASP A 509 -21.81 -2.75 -10.34
CA ASP A 509 -20.66 -1.91 -9.94
C ASP A 509 -20.14 -2.49 -8.62
N ALA A 510 -19.33 -3.53 -8.73
CA ALA A 510 -18.97 -4.39 -7.59
C ALA A 510 -18.05 -3.68 -6.59
N ALA A 511 -17.27 -2.70 -7.06
CA ALA A 511 -16.45 -1.87 -6.21
C ALA A 511 -16.12 -0.56 -6.91
N SER A 512 -16.23 0.53 -6.15
CA SER A 512 -15.88 1.88 -6.57
C SER A 512 -14.78 2.46 -5.68
N MET A 513 -13.94 3.35 -6.23
CA MET A 513 -12.89 4.05 -5.48
C MET A 513 -13.39 5.35 -4.87
N PHE A 514 -13.00 5.57 -3.63
CA PHE A 514 -13.32 6.76 -2.86
C PHE A 514 -12.07 7.39 -2.27
N SER A 515 -12.10 8.71 -2.12
CA SER A 515 -11.12 9.46 -1.35
C SER A 515 -11.81 10.32 -0.31
N ARG A 516 -11.14 10.52 0.81
CA ARG A 516 -11.62 11.40 1.88
C ARG A 516 -10.44 12.02 2.61
N ARG A 517 -10.18 13.30 2.35
CA ARG A 517 -9.13 14.04 3.05
C ARG A 517 -9.37 14.02 4.57
N VAL A 518 -8.30 13.88 5.33
CA VAL A 518 -8.31 13.86 6.80
C VAL A 518 -7.25 14.83 7.31
N THR A 519 -7.66 15.74 8.19
CA THR A 519 -6.72 16.49 9.04
C THR A 519 -6.75 15.85 10.42
N PRO A 520 -5.68 15.17 10.85
CA PRO A 520 -5.63 14.60 12.19
C PRO A 520 -5.73 15.69 13.26
N GLY A 521 -6.41 15.39 14.37
CA GLY A 521 -6.49 16.26 15.55
C GLY A 521 -5.18 16.25 16.33
N PRO A 522 -4.93 17.22 17.24
CA PRO A 522 -3.78 17.22 18.14
C PRO A 522 -3.95 16.37 19.40
#